data_AF-A0A963R0X7-F1
#
_entry.id   AF-A0A963R0X7-F1
#
_cell.length_a   1.000
_cell.length_b   1.000
_cell.length_c   1.000
_cell.angle_alpha   90.00
_cell.angle_beta   90.00
_cell.angle_gamma   90.00
#
_symmetry.space_group_name_H-M   'P 1'
#
loop_
_entity.id
_entity.type
_entity.pdbx_description
1 polymer ?
#
loop_
_entity_poly.entity_id
_entity_poly.type
_entity_poly.pdbx_seq_one_letter_code
_entity_poly.pdbx_strand_id
1 'polypeptide(L)'
;EAEVAETVELLDCNCSICAKTGYLHLNVPRGNFTLASGKDSLVSYRFGTGAAEHLFCAICGIKSFYQPRSHPNCWSVNFRCLDQEALPKYSIKTFDGRNWERARTQLD
;
A
#
# COMPACT_ATOMS: atom_id res chain seq x y z
N GLU A 1 -9.21 5.74 7.63
CA GLU A 1 -8.70 5.37 8.95
C GLU A 1 -8.20 3.94 8.92
N ALA A 2 -7.19 3.63 9.72
CA ALA A 2 -6.62 2.28 9.82
C ALA A 2 -6.22 1.99 11.26
N GLU A 3 -6.63 0.84 11.78
CA GLU A 3 -6.25 0.34 13.09
C GLU A 3 -5.06 -0.61 12.95
N VAL A 4 -3.95 -0.29 13.61
CA VAL A 4 -2.68 -1.03 13.52
C VAL A 4 -2.08 -1.26 14.90
N ALA A 5 -1.13 -2.18 14.99
CA ALA A 5 -0.35 -2.38 16.21
C ALA A 5 0.53 -1.16 16.55
N GLU A 6 1.00 -1.06 17.80
CA GLU A 6 1.89 0.03 18.25
C GLU A 6 3.18 0.10 17.42
N THR A 7 3.68 -1.06 16.99
CA THR A 7 4.83 -1.17 16.09
C THR A 7 4.45 -1.90 14.82
N VAL A 8 4.82 -1.36 13.67
CA VAL A 8 4.52 -1.92 12.34
C VAL A 8 5.78 -2.10 11.50
N GLU A 9 5.77 -3.08 10.60
CA GLU A 9 6.79 -3.20 9.55
C GLU A 9 6.25 -2.59 8.25
N LEU A 10 7.04 -1.70 7.66
CA LEU A 10 6.75 -1.09 6.37
C LEU A 10 7.58 -1.77 5.27
N LEU A 11 6.96 -2.02 4.12
CA LEU A 11 7.65 -2.61 2.98
C LEU A 11 8.02 -1.50 1.97
N ASP A 12 9.30 -1.39 1.64
CA ASP A 12 9.82 -0.48 0.61
C ASP A 12 10.15 -1.26 -0.68
N CYS A 13 9.27 -1.16 -1.66
CA CYS A 13 9.32 -1.95 -2.89
C CYS A 13 9.97 -1.17 -4.04
N ASN A 14 10.99 -1.77 -4.66
CA ASN A 14 11.74 -1.16 -5.76
C ASN A 14 11.13 -1.34 -7.17
N CYS A 15 9.93 -1.93 -7.30
CA CYS A 15 9.29 -2.13 -8.60
C CYS A 15 8.96 -0.77 -9.26
N SER A 16 8.78 -0.77 -10.58
CA SER A 16 8.67 0.47 -11.34
C SER A 16 7.57 1.42 -10.83
N ILE A 17 6.38 0.91 -10.52
CA ILE A 17 5.28 1.74 -10.02
C ILE A 17 5.54 2.22 -8.59
N CYS A 18 5.95 1.34 -7.67
CA CYS A 18 6.15 1.69 -6.27
C CYS A 18 7.28 2.71 -6.10
N ALA A 19 8.40 2.48 -6.77
CA ALA A 19 9.54 3.40 -6.75
C ALA A 19 9.18 4.77 -7.34
N LYS A 20 8.45 4.83 -8.47
CA LYS A 20 8.06 6.10 -9.09
C LYS A 20 7.05 6.89 -8.27
N THR A 21 6.13 6.21 -7.57
CA THR A 21 5.16 6.88 -6.69
C THR A 21 5.74 7.18 -5.29
N GLY A 22 6.97 6.74 -5.00
CA GLY A 22 7.52 6.79 -3.65
C GLY A 22 6.61 6.09 -2.64
N TYR A 23 6.09 4.90 -2.97
CA TYR A 23 5.12 4.21 -2.11
C TYR A 23 5.83 3.52 -0.94
N LEU A 24 5.35 3.71 0.29
CA LEU A 24 5.81 2.95 1.46
C LEU A 24 4.63 2.14 2.00
N HIS A 25 4.72 0.82 1.89
CA HIS A 25 3.58 -0.05 2.11
C HIS A 25 3.37 -0.32 3.60
N LEU A 26 2.24 0.12 4.12
CA LEU A 26 1.68 -0.37 5.38
C LEU A 26 0.52 -1.32 5.05
N ASN A 27 0.67 -2.61 5.34
CA ASN A 27 -0.39 -3.60 5.08
C ASN A 27 -1.36 -3.65 6.26
N VAL A 28 -2.63 -3.38 6.01
CA VAL A 28 -3.71 -3.32 7.00
C VAL A 28 -4.77 -4.36 6.65
N PRO A 29 -5.12 -5.29 7.57
CA PRO A 29 -6.22 -6.23 7.34
C PRO A 29 -7.51 -5.51 6.96
N ARG A 30 -8.31 -6.09 6.05
CA ARG A 30 -9.54 -5.43 5.57
C ARG A 30 -10.50 -5.00 6.68
N GLY A 31 -10.62 -5.77 7.76
CA GLY A 31 -11.49 -5.45 8.89
C GLY A 31 -11.03 -4.24 9.72
N ASN A 32 -9.77 -3.82 9.56
CA ASN A 32 -9.15 -2.74 10.31
C ASN A 32 -9.00 -1.47 9.48
N PHE A 33 -9.61 -1.40 8.29
CA PHE A 33 -9.53 -0.26 7.40
C PHE A 33 -10.93 0.26 7.08
N THR A 34 -11.11 1.57 7.24
CA THR A 34 -12.34 2.27 6.89
C THR A 34 -12.02 3.43 5.95
N LEU A 35 -12.64 3.42 4.76
CA LEU A 35 -12.64 4.57 3.87
C LEU A 35 -13.72 5.55 4.35
N ALA A 36 -13.30 6.61 5.03
CA ALA A 36 -14.22 7.60 5.59
C ALA A 36 -14.91 8.45 4.51
N SER A 37 -14.22 8.78 3.42
CA SER A 37 -14.75 9.65 2.36
C SER A 37 -14.00 9.49 1.03
N GLY A 38 -14.50 10.14 -0.03
CA GLY A 38 -13.78 10.27 -1.31
C GLY A 38 -13.86 9.06 -2.23
N LYS A 39 -14.69 8.06 -1.92
CA LYS A 39 -14.87 6.83 -2.73
C LYS A 39 -15.16 7.13 -4.21
N ASP A 40 -16.04 8.09 -4.48
CA ASP A 40 -16.46 8.43 -5.84
C ASP A 40 -15.40 9.19 -6.64
N SER A 41 -14.37 9.70 -5.96
CA SER A 41 -13.23 10.37 -6.58
C SER A 41 -12.06 9.41 -6.86
N LEU A 42 -12.20 8.11 -6.58
CA LEU A 42 -11.14 7.13 -6.82
C LEU A 42 -11.20 6.57 -8.24
N VAL A 43 -10.04 6.53 -8.89
CA VAL A 43 -9.84 5.91 -10.20
C VAL A 43 -9.02 4.64 -10.03
N SER A 44 -9.50 3.54 -10.62
CA SER A 44 -8.83 2.25 -10.60
C SER A 44 -7.88 2.10 -11.78
N TYR A 45 -6.67 1.60 -11.52
CA TYR A 45 -5.68 1.22 -12.51
C TYR A 45 -5.15 -0.18 -12.19
N ARG A 46 -5.19 -1.06 -13.20
CA ARG A 46 -4.72 -2.45 -13.12
C ARG A 46 -3.77 -2.71 -14.27
N PHE A 47 -2.70 -3.45 -14.02
CA PHE A 47 -1.72 -3.84 -15.04
C PHE A 47 -1.16 -5.24 -14.76
N GLY A 48 -0.37 -5.78 -15.69
CA GLY A 48 0.23 -7.11 -15.54
C GLY A 48 -0.85 -8.18 -15.43
N THR A 49 -0.85 -8.93 -14.32
CA THR A 49 -1.87 -9.96 -14.06
C THR A 49 -3.25 -9.39 -13.71
N GLY A 50 -3.38 -8.07 -13.51
CA GLY A 50 -4.61 -7.42 -13.08
C GLY A 50 -5.01 -7.68 -11.63
N ALA A 51 -4.24 -8.48 -10.88
CA ALA A 51 -4.56 -8.87 -9.52
C ALA A 51 -4.48 -7.73 -8.50
N ALA A 52 -3.53 -6.81 -8.67
CA ALA A 52 -3.45 -5.60 -7.87
C ALA A 52 -4.42 -4.55 -8.42
N GLU A 53 -5.14 -3.87 -7.53
CA GLU A 53 -5.97 -2.72 -7.86
C GLU A 53 -5.34 -1.45 -7.32
N HIS A 54 -4.76 -0.63 -8.18
CA HIS A 54 -4.20 0.66 -7.77
C HIS A 54 -5.27 1.74 -7.80
N LEU A 55 -5.50 2.41 -6.65
CA LEU A 55 -6.52 3.43 -6.51
C LEU A 55 -5.87 4.81 -6.35
N PHE A 56 -6.23 5.76 -7.21
CA PHE A 56 -5.71 7.12 -7.20
C PHE A 56 -6.86 8.11 -7.08
N CYS A 57 -6.67 9.21 -6.37
CA CYS A 57 -7.62 10.32 -6.39
C CYS A 57 -7.61 10.99 -7.77
N ALA A 58 -8.77 11.07 -8.43
CA ALA A 58 -8.93 11.72 -9.73
C ALA A 58 -8.59 13.21 -9.70
N ILE A 59 -8.68 13.84 -8.53
CA ILE A 59 -8.55 15.29 -8.36
C ILE A 59 -7.08 15.67 -8.13
N CYS A 60 -6.41 15.02 -7.18
CA CYS A 60 -5.02 15.35 -6.79
C CYS A 60 -3.97 14.33 -7.23
N GLY A 61 -4.37 13.17 -7.77
CA GLY A 61 -3.47 12.11 -8.23
C GLY A 61 -2.85 11.25 -7.13
N ILE A 62 -3.14 11.52 -5.86
CA ILE A 62 -2.54 10.78 -4.73
C ILE A 62 -3.09 9.35 -4.64
N LYS A 63 -2.18 8.39 -4.48
CA LYS A 63 -2.44 6.98 -4.18
C LYS A 63 -2.27 6.75 -2.68
N SER A 64 -3.33 7.02 -1.91
CA SER A 64 -3.28 6.90 -0.44
C SER A 64 -3.41 5.47 0.05
N PHE A 65 -4.06 4.60 -0.71
CA PHE A 65 -4.15 3.17 -0.44
C PHE A 65 -4.45 2.41 -1.73
N TYR A 66 -4.29 1.08 -1.71
CA TYR A 66 -4.68 0.24 -2.84
C TYR A 66 -4.81 -1.23 -2.42
N GLN A 67 -5.37 -2.08 -3.29
CA GLN A 67 -5.44 -3.52 -3.07
C GLN A 67 -4.20 -4.22 -3.66
N PRO A 68 -3.28 -4.75 -2.84
CA PRO A 68 -2.06 -5.37 -3.34
C PRO A 68 -2.30 -6.80 -3.84
N ARG A 69 -1.50 -7.22 -4.83
CA ARG A 69 -1.41 -8.62 -5.26
C ARG A 69 -0.77 -9.52 -4.19
N SER A 70 0.20 -9.02 -3.43
CA SER A 70 0.94 -9.79 -2.42
C SER A 70 0.08 -10.17 -1.22
N HIS A 71 -0.84 -9.30 -0.80
CA HIS A 71 -1.66 -9.48 0.38
C HIS A 71 -3.14 -9.21 0.03
N PRO A 72 -3.81 -10.13 -0.69
CA PRO A 72 -5.14 -9.90 -1.25
C PRO A 72 -6.23 -9.63 -0.19
N ASN A 73 -5.99 -10.05 1.06
CA ASN A 73 -6.88 -9.85 2.20
C ASN A 73 -6.58 -8.57 3.00
N CYS A 74 -5.67 -7.74 2.52
CA CYS A 74 -5.30 -6.47 3.13
C CYS A 74 -5.57 -5.30 2.18
N TRP A 75 -5.68 -4.10 2.75
CA TRP A 75 -5.39 -2.85 2.07
C TRP A 75 -3.94 -2.49 2.31
N SER A 76 -3.24 -2.03 1.29
CA SER A 76 -1.92 -1.42 1.47
C SER A 76 -2.13 0.09 1.53
N VAL A 77 -1.88 0.70 2.68
CA VAL A 77 -1.92 2.16 2.88
C VAL A 77 -0.53 2.73 2.57
N ASN A 78 -0.48 3.89 1.91
CA ASN A 78 0.76 4.60 1.71
C ASN A 78 1.12 5.32 3.01
N PHE A 79 2.12 4.82 3.72
CA PHE A 79 2.52 5.37 5.02
C PHE A 79 2.88 6.87 4.94
N ARG A 80 3.38 7.33 3.79
CA ARG A 80 3.71 8.75 3.55
C ARG A 80 2.49 9.67 3.45
N CYS A 81 1.28 9.12 3.38
CA CYS A 81 0.02 9.87 3.35
C CYS A 81 -0.64 9.97 4.73
N LEU A 82 -0.02 9.44 5.79
CA LEU A 82 -0.55 9.53 7.15
C LEU A 82 -0.08 10.81 7.83
N ASP A 83 -0.95 11.39 8.64
CA ASP A 83 -0.64 12.58 9.43
C ASP A 83 0.38 12.24 10.53
N GLN A 84 1.38 13.12 10.72
CA GLN A 84 2.56 12.82 11.54
C GLN A 84 2.25 12.64 13.03
N GLU A 85 1.15 13.20 13.51
CA GLU A 85 0.78 13.23 14.93
C GLU A 85 0.30 11.87 15.46
N ALA A 86 0.00 10.90 14.58
CA ALA A 86 -0.60 9.62 14.93
C ALA A 86 0.14 8.40 14.34
N LEU A 87 1.45 8.54 14.05
CA LEU A 87 2.22 7.44 13.46
C LEU A 87 2.63 6.39 14.52
N PRO A 88 2.45 5.08 14.24
CA PRO A 88 3.02 4.03 15.08
C PRO A 88 4.55 4.06 14.99
N LYS A 89 5.23 3.36 15.91
CA LYS A 89 6.66 3.04 15.72
C LYS A 89 6.78 2.13 14.49
N TYR A 90 7.85 2.28 13.72
CA TYR A 90 8.00 1.48 12.52
C TYR A 90 9.44 1.09 12.21
N SER A 91 9.57 -0.05 11.52
CA SER A 91 10.78 -0.46 10.81
C SER A 91 10.50 -0.47 9.31
N ILE A 92 11.56 -0.39 8.49
CA ILE A 92 11.46 -0.49 7.04
C ILE A 92 12.20 -1.74 6.57
N LYS A 93 11.48 -2.60 5.84
CA LYS A 93 12.03 -3.76 5.16
C LYS A 93 12.02 -3.51 3.65
N THR A 94 13.17 -3.69 3.00
CA THR A 94 13.26 -3.54 1.55
C THR A 94 12.71 -4.76 0.84
N PHE A 95 12.12 -4.56 -0.33
CA PHE A 95 11.55 -5.62 -1.16
C PHE A 95 11.96 -5.48 -2.63
N ASP A 96 12.49 -6.55 -3.19
CA ASP A 96 12.95 -6.63 -4.57
C ASP A 96 11.80 -6.91 -5.55
N GLY A 97 10.86 -5.97 -5.65
CA GLY A 97 9.71 -6.06 -6.55
C GLY A 97 10.06 -6.05 -8.04
N ARG A 98 11.29 -5.67 -8.43
CA ARG A 98 11.79 -5.85 -9.81
C ARG A 98 11.95 -7.33 -10.16
N ASN A 99 12.31 -8.17 -9.19
CA ASN A 99 12.50 -9.62 -9.37
C ASN A 99 11.42 -10.41 -8.63
N TRP A 100 10.15 -10.09 -8.92
CA TRP A 100 8.96 -10.58 -8.22
C TRP A 100 8.93 -12.10 -7.98
N GLU A 101 9.18 -12.93 -9.00
CA GLU A 101 9.06 -14.39 -8.87
C GLU A 101 10.00 -14.98 -7.82
N ARG A 102 11.19 -14.39 -7.67
CA ARG A 102 12.14 -14.77 -6.63
C ARG A 102 11.77 -14.15 -5.29
N ALA A 103 11.38 -12.88 -5.28
CA ALA A 103 11.17 -12.13 -4.05
C ALA A 103 9.90 -12.54 -3.30
N ARG A 104 8.86 -13.01 -4.01
CA ARG A 104 7.56 -13.34 -3.39
C ARG A 104 7.62 -14.43 -2.33
N THR A 105 8.65 -15.28 -2.32
CA THR A 105 8.86 -16.30 -1.29
C THR A 105 9.23 -15.71 0.08
N GLN A 106 9.51 -14.40 0.14
CA GLN A 106 9.80 -13.66 1.37
C GLN A 106 8.56 -12.96 1.96
N LEU A 107 7.40 -13.14 1.32
CA LEU A 107 6.11 -12.56 1.71
C LEU A 107 5.20 -13.57 2.42
N ASP A 108 5.72 -14.77 2.70
CA ASP A 108 5.04 -15.81 3.49
C ASP A 108 5.05 -15.46 4.98
#